data_AF-A0A656JMJ4-F1
#
_entry.id   AF-A0A656JMJ4-F1
#
_cell.length_a   1.000
_cell.length_b   1.000
_cell.length_c   1.000
_cell.angle_alpha   90.00
_cell.angle_beta   90.00
_cell.angle_gamma   90.00
#
_symmetry.space_group_name_H-M   'P 1'
#
loop_
_entity.id
_entity.type
_entity.pdbx_description
1 polymer ?
#
loop_
_entity_poly.entity_id
_entity_poly.type
_entity_poly.pdbx_seq_one_letter_code
_entity_poly.pdbx_strand_id
1 'polypeptide(L)'
;MLGEEATSLQLSRYQQQPEDLAEQLPRIERIQAWLHWARGALDLPELDRLYGELRKLEELAHLDISDEILDARVQQAITVFQSRAWKTLLRL
;
A
#
# COMPACT_ATOMS: atom_id res chain seq x y z
N MET A 1 -15.40 -2.12 2.82
CA MET A 1 -14.77 -2.23 4.17
C MET A 1 -13.25 -2.24 4.01
N LEU A 2 -12.46 -1.98 5.07
CA LEU A 2 -10.99 -1.83 4.96
C LEU A 2 -10.28 -3.08 4.37
N GLY A 3 -10.69 -4.29 4.73
CA GLY A 3 -10.16 -5.54 4.15
C GLY A 3 -10.46 -5.69 2.65
N GLU A 4 -11.63 -5.24 2.19
CA GLU A 4 -12.00 -5.24 0.77
C GLU A 4 -11.14 -4.25 -0.03
N GLU A 5 -10.85 -3.07 0.52
CA GLU A 5 -9.94 -2.10 -0.08
C GLU A 5 -8.53 -2.68 -0.20
N ALA A 6 -8.03 -3.33 0.86
CA ALA A 6 -6.71 -3.96 0.84
C ALA A 6 -6.64 -5.11 -0.19
N THR A 7 -7.66 -5.96 -0.23
CA THR A 7 -7.76 -7.07 -1.21
C THR A 7 -7.80 -6.54 -2.64
N SER A 8 -8.54 -5.47 -2.86
CA SER A 8 -8.70 -4.85 -4.19
C SER A 8 -7.46 -4.11 -4.66
N LEU A 9 -6.51 -3.76 -3.77
CA LEU A 9 -5.26 -3.13 -4.17
C LEU A 9 -4.36 -4.09 -4.93
N GLN A 10 -4.44 -5.40 -4.71
CA GLN A 10 -3.72 -6.42 -5.51
C GLN A 10 -2.22 -6.10 -5.75
N LEU A 11 -1.46 -5.83 -4.68
CA LEU A 11 -0.06 -5.39 -4.77
C LEU A 11 0.84 -6.26 -5.66
N SER A 12 0.55 -7.56 -5.78
CA SER A 12 1.28 -8.47 -6.69
C SER A 12 1.23 -8.03 -8.15
N ARG A 13 0.17 -7.36 -8.60
CA ARG A 13 0.09 -6.78 -9.95
C ARG A 13 1.16 -5.71 -10.15
N TYR A 14 1.33 -4.80 -9.19
CA TYR A 14 2.30 -3.69 -9.30
C TYR A 14 3.74 -4.11 -9.04
N GLN A 15 3.98 -5.36 -8.64
CA GLN A 15 5.31 -5.98 -8.70
C GLN A 15 5.69 -6.39 -10.12
N GLN A 16 4.70 -6.63 -10.99
CA GLN A 16 4.89 -7.04 -12.39
C GLN A 16 4.66 -5.89 -13.37
N GLN A 17 3.76 -4.97 -13.02
CA GLN A 17 3.29 -3.86 -13.85
C GLN A 17 3.27 -2.55 -13.03
N PRO A 18 4.43 -2.05 -12.57
CA PRO A 18 4.53 -0.86 -11.71
C PRO A 18 4.06 0.45 -12.37
N GLU A 19 3.98 0.52 -13.70
CA GLU A 19 3.51 1.69 -14.45
C GLU A 19 2.06 2.06 -14.10
N ASP A 20 1.21 1.06 -13.88
CA ASP A 20 -0.23 1.22 -13.59
C ASP A 20 -0.50 1.64 -12.13
N LEU A 21 0.51 1.72 -11.27
CA LEU A 21 0.33 1.98 -9.84
C LEU A 21 -0.40 3.31 -9.57
N ALA A 22 -0.19 4.33 -10.41
CA ALA A 22 -0.83 5.63 -10.29
C ALA A 22 -2.37 5.53 -10.32
N GLU A 23 -2.93 4.54 -11.03
CA GLU A 23 -4.38 4.32 -11.09
C GLU A 23 -4.98 3.90 -9.72
N GLN A 24 -4.14 3.43 -8.79
CA GLN A 24 -4.57 3.02 -7.46
C GLN A 24 -4.39 4.09 -6.37
N LEU A 25 -3.95 5.29 -6.71
CA LEU A 25 -3.83 6.40 -5.75
C LEU A 25 -5.08 6.57 -4.87
N PRO A 26 -6.32 6.62 -5.42
CA PRO A 26 -7.52 6.76 -4.59
C PRO A 26 -7.70 5.63 -3.59
N ARG A 27 -7.26 4.41 -3.94
CA ARG A 27 -7.37 3.25 -3.05
C ARG A 27 -6.32 3.29 -1.95
N ILE A 28 -5.08 3.64 -2.29
CA ILE A 28 -3.97 3.78 -1.35
C ILE A 28 -4.31 4.86 -0.30
N GLU A 29 -4.81 6.02 -0.75
CA GLU A 29 -5.25 7.12 0.11
C GLU A 29 -6.39 6.70 1.05
N ARG A 30 -7.41 5.98 0.53
CA ARG A 30 -8.51 5.48 1.37
C ARG A 30 -8.00 4.54 2.45
N ILE A 31 -7.12 3.59 2.11
CA ILE A 31 -6.54 2.67 3.11
C ILE A 31 -5.79 3.46 4.18
N GLN A 32 -4.96 4.44 3.79
CA GLN A 32 -4.25 5.30 4.72
C GLN A 32 -5.19 6.09 5.64
N ALA A 33 -6.24 6.71 5.09
CA ALA A 33 -7.24 7.42 5.88
C ALA A 33 -7.90 6.51 6.93
N TRP A 34 -8.28 5.29 6.53
CA TRP A 34 -8.82 4.29 7.46
C TRP A 34 -7.83 3.92 8.56
N LEU A 35 -6.57 3.66 8.22
CA LEU A 35 -5.52 3.34 9.19
C LEU A 35 -5.27 4.50 10.16
N HIS A 36 -5.31 5.75 9.68
CA HIS A 36 -5.18 6.95 10.52
C HIS A 36 -6.30 7.03 11.57
N TRP A 37 -7.55 6.88 11.14
CA TRP A 37 -8.70 6.97 12.05
C TRP A 37 -8.82 5.78 13.01
N ALA A 38 -8.38 4.61 12.58
CA ALA A 38 -8.45 3.39 13.38
C ALA A 38 -7.20 3.14 14.23
N ARG A 39 -6.25 4.08 14.22
CA ARG A 39 -5.03 4.04 15.05
C ARG A 39 -5.40 3.94 16.53
N GLY A 40 -4.94 2.89 17.20
CA GLY A 40 -5.25 2.62 18.61
C GLY A 40 -6.60 1.93 18.87
N ALA A 41 -7.44 1.74 17.84
CA ALA A 41 -8.68 0.98 17.91
C ALA A 41 -8.59 -0.40 17.22
N LEU A 42 -7.77 -0.51 16.17
CA LEU A 42 -7.45 -1.78 15.51
C LEU A 42 -6.32 -2.50 16.25
N ASP A 43 -6.53 -3.78 16.55
CA ASP A 43 -5.47 -4.71 16.94
C ASP A 43 -4.69 -5.17 15.68
N LEU A 44 -4.05 -4.21 15.02
CA LEU A 44 -3.22 -4.43 13.84
C LEU A 44 -1.74 -4.29 14.23
N PRO A 45 -0.92 -5.33 14.05
CA PRO A 45 0.50 -5.25 14.39
C PRO A 45 1.18 -4.21 13.50
N GLU A 46 2.10 -3.42 14.06
CA GLU A 46 2.93 -2.49 13.30
C GLU A 46 2.14 -1.52 12.38
N LEU A 47 0.94 -1.10 12.82
CA LEU A 47 0.06 -0.21 12.04
C LEU A 47 0.77 1.04 11.53
N ASP A 48 1.51 1.74 12.41
CA ASP A 48 2.23 2.97 12.04
C ASP A 48 3.30 2.71 10.97
N ARG A 49 3.94 1.53 11.02
CA ARG A 49 4.91 1.12 9.99
C ARG A 49 4.20 0.88 8.66
N LEU A 50 3.08 0.16 8.67
CA LEU A 50 2.29 -0.07 7.45
C LEU A 50 1.83 1.24 6.83
N TYR A 51 1.35 2.18 7.64
CA TYR A 51 0.97 3.51 7.19
C TYR A 51 2.14 4.20 6.49
N GLY A 52 3.33 4.20 7.10
CA GLY A 52 4.52 4.79 6.50
C GLY A 52 4.94 4.15 5.17
N GLU A 53 4.85 2.82 5.05
CA GLU A 53 5.18 2.12 3.80
C GLU A 53 4.12 2.35 2.70
N LEU A 54 2.84 2.50 3.04
CA LEU A 54 1.80 2.90 2.09
C LEU A 54 1.97 4.34 1.62
N ARG A 55 2.38 5.25 2.51
CA ARG A 55 2.69 6.63 2.16
C ARG A 55 3.85 6.72 1.17
N LYS A 56 4.93 5.96 1.36
CA LYS A 56 6.03 5.90 0.38
C LYS A 56 5.55 5.37 -0.97
N LEU A 57 4.65 4.37 -0.97
CA LEU A 57 4.07 3.82 -2.20
C LEU A 57 3.23 4.87 -2.94
N GLU A 58 2.44 5.66 -2.20
CA GLU A 58 1.69 6.81 -2.72
C GLU A 58 2.64 7.87 -3.30
N GLU A 59 3.69 8.25 -2.58
CA GLU A 59 4.69 9.23 -3.02
C GLU A 59 5.33 8.77 -4.35
N LEU A 60 5.71 7.50 -4.47
CA LEU A 60 6.25 6.93 -5.71
C LEU A 60 5.23 6.88 -6.86
N ALA A 61 3.94 6.70 -6.56
CA ALA A 61 2.87 6.66 -7.55
C ALA A 61 2.60 8.05 -8.16
N HIS A 62 2.92 9.13 -7.46
CA HIS A 62 2.83 10.50 -7.95
C HIS A 62 3.99 10.94 -8.86
N LEU A 63 5.13 10.25 -8.79
CA LEU A 63 6.30 10.59 -9.58
C LEU A 63 6.13 10.15 -11.04
N ASP A 64 6.69 10.93 -11.96
CA ASP A 64 6.77 10.60 -13.38
C ASP A 64 7.51 9.27 -13.60
N ILE A 65 7.13 8.56 -14.65
CA ILE A 65 7.70 7.24 -14.96
C ILE A 65 9.14 7.41 -15.48
N SER A 66 10.08 6.77 -14.78
CA SER A 66 11.44 6.45 -15.23
C SER A 66 11.81 5.05 -14.76
N ASP A 67 12.87 4.45 -15.31
CA ASP A 67 13.31 3.11 -14.92
C ASP A 67 13.61 3.01 -13.42
N GLU A 68 14.22 4.05 -12.83
CA GLU A 68 14.50 4.12 -11.39
C GLU A 68 13.21 4.17 -10.57
N ILE A 69 12.20 4.91 -11.04
CA ILE A 69 10.90 5.02 -10.37
C ILE A 69 10.14 3.70 -10.47
N LEU A 70 10.17 3.03 -11.61
CA LEU A 70 9.51 1.72 -11.78
C LEU A 70 10.14 0.67 -10.85
N ASP A 71 11.47 0.59 -10.76
CA ASP A 71 12.14 -0.30 -9.80
C ASP A 71 11.75 0.04 -8.35
N ALA A 72 11.78 1.32 -7.98
CA ALA A 72 11.36 1.77 -6.65
C ALA A 72 9.91 1.39 -6.32
N ARG A 73 8.98 1.53 -7.28
CA ARG A 73 7.58 1.11 -7.13
C ARG A 73 7.48 -0.40 -6.88
N VAL A 74 8.23 -1.22 -7.62
CA VAL A 74 8.27 -2.68 -7.40
C VAL A 74 8.77 -3.00 -6.00
N GLN A 75 9.92 -2.44 -5.59
CA GLN A 75 10.50 -2.71 -4.27
C GLN A 75 9.56 -2.28 -3.13
N GLN A 76 8.91 -1.12 -3.28
CA GLN A 76 7.95 -0.64 -2.30
C GLN A 76 6.70 -1.52 -2.25
N ALA A 77 6.16 -1.95 -3.39
CA ALA A 77 5.04 -2.89 -3.43
C ALA A 77 5.37 -4.24 -2.78
N ILE A 78 6.60 -4.75 -2.96
CA ILE A 78 7.10 -5.95 -2.27
C ILE A 78 7.17 -5.71 -0.76
N THR A 79 7.70 -4.57 -0.33
CA THR A 79 7.85 -4.20 1.08
C THR A 79 6.51 -4.17 1.79
N VAL A 80 5.49 -3.52 1.20
CA VAL A 80 4.14 -3.50 1.75
C VAL A 80 3.55 -4.91 1.76
N PHE A 81 3.66 -5.67 0.66
CA PHE A 81 3.10 -7.01 0.53
C PHE A 81 3.66 -8.01 1.57
N GLN A 82 4.94 -7.91 1.90
CA GLN A 82 5.59 -8.80 2.86
C GLN A 82 5.28 -8.45 4.33
N SER A 83 4.82 -7.23 4.60
CA SER A 83 4.48 -6.74 5.93
C SER A 83 3.48 -7.65 6.66
N ARG A 84 3.73 -7.90 7.94
CA ARG A 84 2.81 -8.65 8.80
C ARG A 84 1.47 -7.92 8.94
N ALA A 85 1.52 -6.61 9.09
CA ALA A 85 0.34 -5.74 9.17
C ALA A 85 -0.54 -5.90 7.92
N TRP A 86 0.06 -5.87 6.73
CA TRP A 86 -0.66 -6.03 5.47
C TRP A 86 -1.32 -7.41 5.37
N LYS A 87 -0.60 -8.48 5.74
CA LYS A 87 -1.14 -9.84 5.76
C LYS A 87 -2.28 -10.02 6.75
N THR A 88 -2.25 -9.33 7.89
CA THR A 88 -3.37 -9.30 8.83
C THR A 88 -4.56 -8.53 8.24
N LEU A 89 -4.31 -7.39 7.58
CA LEU A 89 -5.35 -6.59 6.94
C LEU A 89 -6.14 -7.35 5.86
N LEU A 90 -5.45 -8.19 5.09
CA LEU A 90 -6.07 -9.08 4.07
C LEU A 90 -6.95 -10.18 4.67
N ARG A 91 -6.93 -10.38 5.99
CA ARG A 91 -7.72 -11.40 6.70
C ARG A 91 -8.86 -10.81 7.53
N LEU A 92 -8.97 -9.47 7.59
CA LEU A 92 -10.09 -8.77 8.21
C LEU A 92 -11.30 -8.78 7.28
#